data_AF-A0A2V5T1Q2-F1
#
_entry.id   AF-A0A2V5T1Q2-F1
#
_cell.length_a   1.000
_cell.length_b   1.000
_cell.length_c   1.000
_cell.angle_alpha   90.00
_cell.angle_beta   90.00
_cell.angle_gamma   90.00
#
_symmetry.space_group_name_H-M   'P 1'
#
loop_
_entity.id
_entity.type
_entity.pdbx_description
1 polymer ?
#
loop_
_entity_poly.entity_id
_entity_poly.type
_entity_poly.pdbx_seq_one_letter_code
_entity_poly.pdbx_strand_id
1 'polypeptide(L)'
;CYAAERIDADYNFDGHQDYAILRERNGKQHYWDVYLFDPMTGKYVLHDQLSHLANPQPDTASKEIRCIYPGGHSGALFGREDYKWEGNRLVYVRSVAQTTLDLKDGKTHYVRLTFTLEDGKPIMQSVEAVTPGE
;
A
#
# COMPACT_ATOMS: atom_id res chain seq x y z
N CYS A 1 28.20 -5.04 9.55
CA CYS A 1 27.77 -4.89 8.14
C CYS A 1 26.37 -5.47 8.04
N TYR A 2 25.34 -4.62 8.12
CA TYR A 2 23.97 -5.09 7.89
C TYR A 2 23.83 -5.40 6.39
N ALA A 3 23.45 -6.62 6.05
CA ALA A 3 23.07 -6.94 4.68
C ALA A 3 21.90 -6.02 4.29
N ALA A 4 21.90 -5.49 3.07
CA ALA A 4 20.75 -4.77 2.55
C ALA A 4 19.55 -5.73 2.54
N GLU A 5 18.44 -5.31 3.14
CA GLU A 5 17.21 -6.10 3.13
C GLU A 5 16.65 -6.10 1.71
N ARG A 6 16.42 -7.29 1.17
CA ARG A 6 15.88 -7.52 -0.17
C ARG A 6 14.61 -8.35 -0.07
N ILE A 7 13.61 -7.98 -0.86
CA ILE A 7 12.37 -8.73 -1.03
C ILE A 7 12.23 -9.04 -2.52
N ASP A 8 11.99 -10.31 -2.85
CA ASP A 8 11.63 -10.74 -4.20
C ASP A 8 10.09 -10.90 -4.26
N ALA A 9 9.44 -10.18 -5.17
CA ALA A 9 8.02 -10.37 -5.48
C ALA A 9 7.75 -10.01 -6.96
N ASP A 10 6.62 -10.42 -7.52
CA ASP A 10 6.15 -9.96 -8.85
C ASP A 10 5.31 -8.69 -8.62
N TYR A 11 5.90 -7.51 -8.84
CA TYR A 11 5.29 -6.22 -8.54
C TYR A 11 4.39 -5.71 -9.68
N ASN A 12 4.65 -6.13 -10.93
CA ASN A 12 3.85 -5.72 -12.09
C ASN A 12 2.88 -6.80 -12.59
N PHE A 13 2.87 -7.98 -11.96
CA PHE A 13 2.01 -9.12 -12.25
C PHE A 13 2.22 -9.69 -13.66
N ASP A 14 3.43 -9.57 -14.20
CA ASP A 14 3.79 -10.06 -15.54
C ASP A 14 4.30 -11.52 -15.53
N GLY A 15 4.43 -12.12 -14.35
CA GLY A 15 4.92 -13.49 -14.16
C GLY A 15 6.44 -13.61 -14.05
N HIS A 16 7.18 -12.50 -14.13
CA HIS A 16 8.60 -12.44 -13.84
C HIS A 16 8.86 -11.97 -12.41
N GLN A 17 9.96 -12.45 -11.84
CA GLN A 17 10.36 -12.12 -10.48
C GLN A 17 11.06 -10.75 -10.47
N ASP A 18 10.48 -9.79 -9.78
CA ASP A 18 11.10 -8.50 -9.48
C ASP A 18 11.79 -8.53 -8.11
N TYR A 19 12.46 -7.44 -7.75
CA TYR A 19 12.97 -7.26 -6.39
C TYR A 19 12.88 -5.82 -5.88
N ALA A 20 12.88 -5.69 -4.55
CA ALA A 20 12.91 -4.44 -3.83
C ALA A 20 14.08 -4.44 -2.84
N ILE A 21 14.82 -3.34 -2.75
CA ILE A 21 15.90 -3.15 -1.77
C ILE A 21 15.47 -2.06 -0.79
N LEU A 22 15.59 -2.33 0.50
CA LEU A 22 15.23 -1.33 1.51
C LEU A 22 16.14 -0.11 1.38
N ARG A 23 15.53 1.04 1.07
CA ARG A 23 16.21 2.33 0.97
C ARG A 23 16.20 3.07 2.29
N GLU A 24 15.03 3.18 2.91
CA GLU A 24 14.82 4.03 4.09
C GLU A 24 13.76 3.46 5.02
N ARG A 25 13.95 3.66 6.33
CA ARG A 25 12.91 3.48 7.34
C ARG A 25 12.58 4.82 7.99
N ASN A 26 11.31 5.19 7.97
CA ASN A 26 10.78 6.36 8.66
C ASN A 26 9.65 5.93 9.61
N GLY A 27 10.01 5.64 10.87
CA GLY A 27 9.08 5.08 11.84
C GLY A 27 8.58 3.71 11.40
N LYS A 28 7.26 3.59 11.18
CA LYS A 28 6.60 2.36 10.69
C LYS A 28 6.50 2.29 9.16
N GLN A 29 7.01 3.29 8.45
CA GLN A 29 7.02 3.36 6.99
C GLN A 29 8.37 2.89 6.47
N HIS A 30 8.37 1.95 5.53
CA HIS A 30 9.57 1.52 4.81
C HIS A 30 9.46 1.92 3.35
N TYR A 31 10.53 2.54 2.84
CA TYR A 31 10.67 2.89 1.43
C TYR A 31 11.70 1.99 0.80
N TRP A 32 11.40 1.54 -0.41
CA TRP A 32 12.18 0.55 -1.13
C TRP A 32 12.52 1.08 -2.51
N ASP A 33 13.73 0.80 -2.98
CA ASP A 33 14.04 0.93 -4.39
C ASP A 33 13.56 -0.35 -5.08
N VAL A 34 12.50 -0.24 -5.89
CA VAL A 34 11.85 -1.37 -6.55
C VAL A 34 12.32 -1.46 -7.99
N TYR A 35 12.83 -2.63 -8.36
CA TYR A 35 13.39 -2.90 -9.68
C TYR A 35 12.55 -3.95 -10.38
N LEU A 36 11.95 -3.57 -11.50
CA LEU A 36 11.14 -4.46 -12.33
C LEU A 36 12.02 -5.17 -13.35
N PHE A 37 11.80 -6.45 -13.56
CA PHE A 37 12.47 -7.21 -14.59
C PHE A 37 11.86 -6.89 -15.95
N ASP A 38 12.67 -6.42 -16.88
CA ASP A 38 12.29 -6.27 -18.29
C ASP A 38 12.68 -7.54 -19.06
N PRO A 39 11.72 -8.39 -19.45
CA PRO A 39 12.02 -9.63 -20.16
C PRO A 39 12.54 -9.41 -21.58
N MET A 40 12.32 -8.22 -22.18
CA MET A 40 12.82 -7.90 -23.51
C MET A 40 14.32 -7.62 -23.51
N THR A 41 14.82 -6.98 -22.44
CA THR A 41 16.24 -6.64 -22.32
C THR A 41 17.00 -7.53 -21.35
N GLY A 42 16.30 -8.33 -20.55
CA GLY A 42 16.88 -9.18 -19.50
C GLY A 42 17.48 -8.38 -18.34
N LYS A 43 17.01 -7.15 -18.13
CA LYS A 43 17.57 -6.21 -17.14
C LYS A 43 16.55 -5.82 -16.11
N TYR A 44 17.04 -5.49 -14.92
CA TYR A 44 16.24 -4.89 -13.87
C TYR A 44 16.26 -3.37 -13.99
N VAL A 45 15.09 -2.74 -14.00
CA VAL A 45 14.90 -1.30 -14.19
C VAL A 45 14.24 -0.73 -12.94
N LEU A 46 14.87 0.28 -12.33
CA LEU A 46 14.30 0.99 -11.19
C LEU A 46 12.97 1.64 -11.60
N HIS A 47 11.91 1.33 -10.86
CA HIS A 47 10.59 1.90 -11.09
C HIS A 47 10.32 3.03 -10.09
N ASP A 48 10.40 4.27 -10.60
CA ASP A 48 10.36 5.49 -9.79
C ASP A 48 9.09 5.61 -8.95
N GLN A 49 7.91 5.44 -9.56
CA GLN A 49 6.64 5.60 -8.85
C GLN A 49 6.46 4.59 -7.72
N LEU A 50 6.82 3.32 -7.95
CA LEU A 50 6.77 2.26 -6.93
C LEU A 50 7.72 2.58 -5.78
N SER A 51 8.90 3.09 -6.11
CA SER A 51 9.95 3.40 -5.14
C SER A 51 9.65 4.62 -4.25
N HIS A 52 8.60 5.38 -4.58
CA HIS A 52 8.10 6.49 -3.77
C HIS A 52 6.94 6.07 -2.84
N LEU A 53 6.36 4.89 -3.04
CA LEU A 53 5.31 4.39 -2.15
C LEU A 53 5.93 3.88 -0.84
N ALA A 54 5.21 4.10 0.27
CA ALA A 54 5.58 3.52 1.54
C ALA A 54 4.93 2.15 1.71
N ASN A 55 5.72 1.16 2.12
CA ASN A 55 5.28 -0.22 2.32
C ASN A 55 4.52 -0.85 1.12
N PRO A 56 5.00 -0.71 -0.14
CA PRO A 56 4.31 -1.32 -1.27
C PRO A 56 4.39 -2.84 -1.20
N GLN A 57 3.24 -3.51 -1.29
CA GLN A 57 3.12 -4.96 -1.25
C GLN A 57 2.24 -5.44 -2.41
N PRO A 58 2.75 -6.28 -3.33
CA PRO A 58 1.91 -6.86 -4.37
C PRO A 58 0.95 -7.90 -3.77
N ASP A 59 -0.34 -7.76 -4.09
CA ASP A 59 -1.34 -8.81 -3.91
C ASP A 59 -1.65 -9.46 -5.26
N THR A 60 -1.14 -10.67 -5.45
CA THR A 60 -1.31 -11.45 -6.68
C THR A 60 -2.75 -11.88 -6.93
N ALA A 61 -3.59 -12.02 -5.89
CA ALA A 61 -4.98 -12.43 -6.05
C ALA A 61 -5.83 -11.32 -6.66
N SER A 62 -5.62 -10.08 -6.22
CA SER A 62 -6.34 -8.91 -6.73
C SER A 62 -5.59 -8.15 -7.84
N LYS A 63 -4.32 -8.47 -8.08
CA LYS A 63 -3.40 -7.75 -8.96
C LYS A 63 -3.34 -6.26 -8.61
N GLU A 64 -3.16 -5.99 -7.32
CA GLU A 64 -3.08 -4.65 -6.75
C GLU A 64 -1.78 -4.49 -5.95
N ILE A 65 -1.19 -3.30 -6.01
CA ILE A 65 -0.16 -2.90 -5.04
C ILE A 65 -0.86 -2.26 -3.84
N ARG A 66 -0.68 -2.86 -2.67
CA ARG A 66 -1.23 -2.37 -1.40
C ARG A 66 -0.16 -1.67 -0.60
N CYS A 67 -0.47 -0.46 -0.15
CA CYS A 67 0.38 0.32 0.73
C CYS A 67 -0.35 0.47 2.05
N ILE A 68 0.18 -0.09 3.14
CA ILE A 68 -0.43 0.01 4.47
C ILE A 68 0.39 0.98 5.31
N TYR A 69 -0.31 1.91 5.97
CA TYR A 69 0.25 2.96 6.81
C TYR A 69 -0.22 2.71 8.25
N PRO A 70 0.55 1.98 9.08
CA PRO A 70 0.14 1.67 10.44
C PRO A 70 0.08 2.95 11.29
N GLY A 71 -1.02 3.11 12.02
CA GLY A 71 -1.26 4.26 12.89
C GLY A 71 -1.02 3.99 14.37
N GLY A 72 -1.68 4.80 15.19
CA GLY A 72 -1.65 4.75 16.66
C GLY A 72 -2.61 3.73 17.27
N HIS A 73 -2.85 3.87 18.58
CA HIS A 73 -3.79 3.04 19.35
C HIS A 73 -3.48 1.54 19.25
N SER A 74 -2.21 1.18 19.46
CA SER A 74 -1.73 -0.22 19.41
C SER A 74 -2.04 -0.95 18.10
N GLY A 75 -2.09 -0.23 16.97
CA GLY A 75 -2.40 -0.78 15.65
C GLY A 75 -3.88 -0.73 15.27
N ALA A 76 -4.74 -0.17 16.14
CA ALA A 76 -6.16 0.01 15.86
C ALA A 76 -6.43 1.03 14.75
N LEU A 77 -5.51 1.96 14.49
CA LEU A 77 -5.64 2.93 13.40
C LEU A 77 -4.71 2.55 12.27
N PHE A 78 -5.17 2.70 11.03
CA PHE A 78 -4.33 2.56 9.85
C PHE A 78 -4.93 3.31 8.65
N GLY A 79 -4.06 3.67 7.72
CA GLY A 79 -4.43 3.96 6.35
C GLY A 79 -4.03 2.80 5.44
N ARG A 80 -4.73 2.66 4.32
CA ARG A 80 -4.34 1.79 3.22
C ARG A 80 -4.69 2.46 1.90
N GLU A 81 -3.77 2.36 0.95
CA GLU A 81 -3.96 2.79 -0.43
C GLU A 81 -3.70 1.60 -1.36
N ASP A 82 -4.59 1.40 -2.32
CA ASP A 82 -4.44 0.36 -3.34
C ASP A 82 -4.26 0.99 -4.72
N TYR A 83 -3.34 0.41 -5.48
CA TYR A 83 -2.99 0.83 -6.81
C TYR A 83 -3.12 -0.33 -7.79
N LYS A 84 -3.53 -0.03 -9.03
CA LYS A 84 -3.54 -0.97 -10.15
C LYS A 84 -2.61 -0.52 -11.26
N TRP A 85 -2.08 -1.49 -11.99
CA TRP A 85 -1.33 -1.21 -13.21
C TRP A 85 -2.28 -0.86 -14.35
N GLU A 86 -2.05 0.30 -14.97
CA GLU A 86 -2.61 0.67 -16.25
C GLU A 86 -1.45 0.96 -17.21
N GLY A 87 -1.13 -0.03 -18.05
CA GLY A 87 0.10 -0.03 -18.83
C GLY A 87 1.32 -0.02 -17.91
N ASN A 88 2.20 0.97 -18.05
CA ASN A 88 3.43 1.10 -17.27
C ASN A 88 3.32 2.11 -16.13
N ARG A 89 2.13 2.31 -15.57
CA ARG A 89 1.88 3.26 -14.48
C ARG A 89 0.96 2.66 -13.44
N LEU A 90 1.18 3.03 -12.18
CA LEU A 90 0.25 2.75 -11.10
C LEU A 90 -0.81 3.84 -11.02
N VAL A 91 -2.06 3.41 -11.01
CA VAL A 91 -3.24 4.25 -10.82
C VAL A 91 -3.83 3.97 -9.45
N TYR A 92 -4.06 5.02 -8.68
CA TYR A 92 -4.66 4.94 -7.35
C TYR A 92 -6.16 4.65 -7.47
N VAL A 93 -6.63 3.54 -6.91
CA VAL A 93 -8.00 3.05 -7.12
C VAL A 93 -8.83 2.97 -5.85
N ARG A 94 -8.19 2.89 -4.68
CA ARG A 94 -8.92 2.70 -3.42
C ARG A 94 -8.17 3.27 -2.22
N SER A 95 -8.92 3.93 -1.33
CA SER A 95 -8.46 4.30 0.01
C SER A 95 -9.25 3.54 1.07
N VAL A 96 -8.58 3.10 2.12
CA VAL A 96 -9.20 2.63 3.35
C VAL A 96 -8.57 3.35 4.53
N ALA A 97 -9.39 3.91 5.42
CA ALA A 97 -8.92 4.51 6.66
C ALA A 97 -9.69 3.92 7.83
N GLN A 98 -8.99 3.37 8.81
CA GLN A 98 -9.56 3.03 10.12
C GLN A 98 -9.18 4.13 11.11
N THR A 99 -10.20 4.88 11.55
CA THR A 99 -10.06 6.08 12.37
C THR A 99 -11.02 6.05 13.57
N THR A 100 -10.92 7.03 14.46
CA THR A 100 -11.89 7.23 15.54
C THR A 100 -12.99 8.22 15.14
N LEU A 101 -14.18 8.02 15.71
CA LEU A 101 -15.31 8.95 15.64
C LEU A 101 -15.59 9.49 17.04
N ASP A 102 -15.63 10.81 17.19
CA ASP A 102 -15.98 11.47 18.45
C ASP A 102 -17.50 11.67 18.53
N LEU A 103 -18.16 10.90 19.39
CA LEU A 103 -19.60 10.94 19.61
C LEU A 103 -20.02 11.66 20.90
N LYS A 104 -19.09 12.33 21.61
CA LYS A 104 -19.33 13.02 22.89
C LYS A 104 -19.97 12.15 23.99
N ASP A 105 -19.90 10.82 23.88
CA ASP A 105 -20.42 9.87 24.87
C ASP A 105 -19.33 9.34 25.82
N GLY A 106 -18.10 9.86 25.70
CA GLY A 106 -16.94 9.47 26.50
C GLY A 106 -16.30 8.14 26.08
N LYS A 107 -16.74 7.52 24.97
CA LYS A 107 -16.18 6.27 24.46
C LYS A 107 -15.44 6.51 23.14
N THR A 108 -14.41 5.71 22.91
CA THR A 108 -13.73 5.67 21.61
C THR A 108 -14.50 4.73 20.68
N HIS A 109 -15.02 5.28 19.59
CA HIS A 109 -15.63 4.51 18.51
C HIS A 109 -14.69 4.44 17.35
N TYR A 110 -14.48 3.25 16.80
CA TYR A 110 -13.65 3.08 15.60
C TYR A 110 -14.55 2.87 14.40
N VAL A 111 -14.20 3.54 13.31
CA VAL A 111 -14.88 3.39 12.03
C VAL A 111 -13.87 3.10 10.94
N ARG A 112 -14.28 2.26 9.99
CA ARG A 112 -13.57 2.03 8.74
C ARG A 112 -14.29 2.78 7.64
N LEU A 113 -13.56 3.62 6.96
CA LEU A 113 -14.00 4.38 5.80
C LEU A 113 -13.38 3.76 4.57
N THR A 114 -14.19 3.43 3.57
CA THR A 114 -13.70 2.96 2.28
C THR A 114 -14.09 3.96 1.21
N PHE A 115 -13.12 4.33 0.37
CA PHE A 115 -13.34 5.15 -0.82
C PHE A 115 -12.82 4.40 -2.05
N THR A 116 -13.59 4.40 -3.12
CA THR A 116 -13.09 4.09 -4.47
C THR A 116 -12.74 5.39 -5.16
N LEU A 117 -11.80 5.35 -6.12
CA LEU A 117 -11.52 6.49 -6.97
C LEU A 117 -12.11 6.25 -8.35
N GLU A 118 -13.05 7.12 -8.74
CA GLU A 118 -13.61 7.17 -10.08
C GLU A 118 -13.17 8.50 -10.71
N ASP A 119 -12.45 8.44 -11.83
CA ASP A 119 -11.87 9.61 -12.51
C ASP A 119 -11.04 10.53 -11.58
N GLY A 120 -10.28 9.91 -10.67
CA GLY A 120 -9.44 10.61 -9.68
C GLY A 120 -10.23 11.29 -8.55
N LYS A 121 -11.55 11.11 -8.50
CA LYS A 121 -12.41 11.64 -7.43
C LYS A 121 -12.72 10.53 -6.43
N PRO A 122 -12.50 10.77 -5.12
CA PRO A 122 -12.89 9.81 -4.10
C PRO A 122 -14.41 9.75 -3.98
N ILE A 123 -14.97 8.56 -4.14
CA ILE A 123 -16.37 8.24 -3.88
C ILE A 123 -16.42 7.38 -2.63
N MET A 124 -17.14 7.85 -1.61
CA MET A 124 -17.32 7.09 -0.38
C MET A 124 -18.16 5.85 -0.66
N GLN A 125 -17.57 4.68 -0.43
CA GLN A 125 -18.20 3.39 -0.66
C GLN A 125 -18.86 2.88 0.63
N SER A 126 -18.19 2.98 1.78
CA SER A 126 -18.74 2.51 3.05
C SER A 126 -18.21 3.28 4.26
N VAL A 127 -19.01 3.26 5.31
CA VAL A 127 -18.66 3.63 6.69
C VAL A 127 -19.13 2.51 7.59
N GLU A 128 -18.19 1.82 8.24
CA GLU A 128 -18.46 0.64 9.06
C GLU A 128 -17.95 0.88 10.48
N ALA A 129 -18.78 0.62 11.49
CA ALA A 129 -18.27 0.52 12.86
C ALA A 129 -17.41 -0.75 12.98
N VAL A 130 -16.26 -0.65 13.62
CA VAL A 130 -15.30 -1.75 13.73
C VAL A 130 -14.78 -1.92 15.15
N THR A 131 -14.46 -3.15 15.53
CA THR A 131 -13.70 -3.46 16.75
C THR A 131 -12.24 -3.66 16.36
N PRO A 132 -11.28 -2.92 16.93
CA PRO A 132 -9.87 -3.14 16.61
C PRO A 132 -9.35 -4.50 17.09
N GLY A 133 -8.62 -5.20 16.23
CA GLY A 133 -7.95 -6.46 16.58
C GLY A 133 -8.65 -7.74 16.10
N GLU A 134 -9.77 -7.61 15.39
CA GLU A 134 -10.40 -8.66 14.57
C GLU A 134 -10.02 -8.50 13.08
#